data_AF-A0A6G3UMA7-F1
#
_entry.id   AF-A0A6G3UMA7-F1
#
_cell.length_a   1.000
_cell.length_b   1.000
_cell.length_c   1.000
_cell.angle_alpha   90.00
_cell.angle_beta   90.00
_cell.angle_gamma   90.00
#
_symmetry.space_group_name_H-M   'P 1'
#
loop_
_entity.id
_entity.type
_entity.pdbx_description
1 polymer ?
#
loop_
_entity_poly.entity_id
_entity_poly.type
_entity_poly.pdbx_seq_one_letter_code
_entity_poly.pdbx_strand_id
1 'polypeptide(L)' 'MTTPETPLRVGLAGTGPWARNTHAPALAAHPGVVLSGVWGRRAE' A
#
# COMPACT_ATOMS: atom_id res chain seq x y z
N MET A 1 3.96 -17.54 -8.34
CA MET A 1 2.84 -16.59 -8.27
C MET A 1 2.91 -15.75 -9.52
N THR A 2 1.95 -15.89 -10.43
CA THR A 2 1.96 -15.13 -11.70
C THR A 2 1.61 -13.68 -11.40
N THR A 3 2.49 -12.78 -11.79
CA THR A 3 2.22 -11.34 -11.70
C THR A 3 1.17 -10.98 -12.75
N PRO A 4 0.08 -10.26 -12.41
CA PRO A 4 -0.87 -9.77 -13.40
C PRO A 4 -0.17 -8.81 -14.38
N GLU A 5 -0.52 -8.84 -15.66
CA GLU A 5 0.02 -7.91 -16.67
C GLU A 5 -0.22 -6.44 -16.31
N THR A 6 -1.34 -6.16 -15.61
CA THR A 6 -1.61 -4.84 -15.03
C THR A 6 -1.76 -4.99 -13.50
N PRO A 7 -0.84 -4.42 -12.70
CA PRO A 7 -0.93 -4.53 -11.25
C PRO A 7 -2.08 -3.69 -10.68
N LEU A 8 -2.74 -4.22 -9.64
CA LEU A 8 -3.84 -3.54 -8.97
C LEU A 8 -3.33 -2.32 -8.20
N ARG A 9 -3.95 -1.17 -8.40
CA ARG A 9 -3.61 0.06 -7.70
C ARG A 9 -4.36 0.14 -6.36
N VAL A 10 -3.61 0.31 -5.27
CA VAL A 10 -4.17 0.31 -3.91
C VAL A 10 -3.82 1.62 -3.21
N GLY A 11 -4.80 2.22 -2.55
CA GLY A 11 -4.61 3.34 -1.62
C GLY A 11 -4.70 2.88 -0.17
N LEU A 12 -3.86 3.43 0.71
CA LEU A 12 -3.87 3.13 2.15
C LEU A 12 -4.49 4.28 2.92
N ALA A 13 -5.63 4.05 3.58
CA ALA A 13 -6.27 5.02 4.46
C ALA A 13 -5.83 4.79 5.92
N GLY A 14 -5.19 5.79 6.52
CA GLY A 14 -4.65 5.74 7.87
C GLY A 14 -3.11 5.69 7.89
N THR A 15 -2.53 6.26 8.94
CA THR A 15 -1.08 6.42 9.14
C THR A 15 -0.58 5.84 10.46
N GLY A 16 -1.35 4.93 11.07
CA GLY A 16 -1.02 4.30 12.34
C GLY A 16 0.05 3.20 12.25
N PRO A 17 0.39 2.54 13.38
CA PRO A 17 1.45 1.53 13.43
C PRO A 17 1.28 0.38 12.42
N TRP A 18 0.04 -0.08 12.21
CA TRP A 18 -0.26 -1.10 11.21
C TRP A 18 -0.04 -0.63 9.78
N ALA A 19 -0.37 0.63 9.47
CA ALA A 19 -0.11 1.21 8.16
C ALA A 19 1.40 1.23 7.87
N ARG A 20 2.21 1.65 8.85
CA ARG A 20 3.66 1.80 8.72
C ARG A 20 4.43 0.48 8.74
N ASN A 21 4.06 -0.43 9.64
CA ASN A 21 4.87 -1.62 9.91
C ASN A 21 4.37 -2.87 9.18
N THR A 22 3.13 -2.85 8.69
CA THR A 22 2.51 -4.04 8.08
C THR A 22 1.99 -3.75 6.69
N HIS A 23 1.01 -2.86 6.54
CA HIS A 23 0.30 -2.72 5.27
C HIS A 23 1.14 -2.07 4.18
N ALA A 24 1.79 -0.93 4.45
CA ALA A 24 2.61 -0.28 3.44
C ALA A 24 3.80 -1.14 3.00
N PRO A 25 4.58 -1.78 3.89
CA PRO A 25 5.66 -2.68 3.49
C PRO A 25 5.16 -3.89 2.69
N ALA A 26 4.05 -4.52 3.13
CA ALA A 26 3.51 -5.69 2.42
C ALA A 26 3.03 -5.32 1.01
N LEU A 27 2.31 -4.20 0.86
CA LEU A 27 1.84 -3.72 -0.45
C LEU A 27 3.00 -3.29 -1.35
N ALA A 28 4.06 -2.68 -0.80
CA ALA A 28 5.24 -2.27 -1.57
C ALA A 28 6.06 -3.48 -2.07
N ALA A 29 6.08 -4.58 -1.31
CA ALA A 29 6.82 -5.79 -1.68
C ALA A 29 6.03 -6.74 -2.59
N HIS A 30 4.71 -6.56 -2.72
CA HIS A 30 3.86 -7.53 -3.40
C HIS A 30 3.80 -7.29 -4.92
N PRO A 31 4.17 -8.27 -5.75
CA PRO A 31 4.34 -8.04 -7.20
C PRO A 31 3.03 -7.73 -7.93
N GLY A 32 1.89 -8.18 -7.41
CA GLY A 32 0.58 -7.99 -8.05
C GLY A 32 -0.12 -6.66 -7.77
N VAL A 33 0.49 -5.77 -6.98
CA VAL A 33 -0.15 -4.51 -6.58
C VAL A 33 0.84 -3.35 -6.61
N VAL A 34 0.32 -2.13 -6.69
CA VAL A 34 1.09 -0.88 -6.56
C VAL A 34 0.43 0.00 -5.51
N LEU A 35 1.16 0.30 -4.42
CA LEU A 35 0.76 1.31 -3.45
C LEU A 35 0.79 2.69 -4.13
N SER A 36 -0.38 3.22 -4.44
CA SER A 36 -0.55 4.43 -5.26
C SER A 36 -0.68 5.70 -4.43
N GLY A 37 -0.94 5.59 -3.13
CA GLY A 37 -1.07 6.73 -2.24
C GLY A 37 -1.42 6.32 -0.82
N VAL A 38 -1.13 7.21 0.12
CA VAL A 38 -1.48 7.08 1.53
C VAL A 38 -2.27 8.32 1.93
N TRP A 39 -3.38 8.14 2.63
CA TRP A 39 -4.21 9.22 3.14
C TRP A 39 -4.21 9.22 4.67
N GLY A 40 -3.73 10.31 5.26
CA GLY A 40 -3.81 10.58 6.70
C GLY A 40 -4.91 11.58 7.01
N ARG A 41 -5.41 11.57 8.26
CA ARG A 41 -6.31 12.64 8.76
C ARG A 41 -5.56 13.95 9.01
N ARG A 42 -4.24 13.87 9.16
CA ARG A 42 -3.35 14.99 9.40
C ARG A 42 -2.15 14.90 8.45
N ALA A 43 -1.62 16.07 8.11
CA ALA A 43 -0.53 16.22 7.14
C ALA A 43 0.85 16.35 7.80
N GLU A 44 0.92 16.44 9.14
CA GLU A 44 2.20 16.45 9.87
C GLU A 44 3.01 15.15 9.73
#